data_AF-A0A1E3NLS8-F1
#
_entry.id   AF-A0A1E3NLS8-F1
#
_cell.length_a   1.000
_cell.length_b   1.000
_cell.length_c   1.000
_cell.angle_alpha   90.00
_cell.angle_beta   90.00
_cell.angle_gamma   90.00
#
_symmetry.space_group_name_H-M   'P 1'
#
loop_
_entity.id
_entity.type
_entity.pdbx_description
1 polymer ?
#
loop_
_entity_poly.entity_id
_entity_poly.type
_entity_poly.pdbx_seq_one_letter_code
_entity_poly.pdbx_strand_id
1 'polypeptide(L)'
;MASVHTDLIRRHRRILRQRLKKLNERNGTRYRLGQKNIDLLFYLNYIRFAEALATKAKQMAVIEGSSEVMHQHWQESGNELLETFANENRL
;
A
#
# COMPACT_ATOMS: atom_id res chain seq x y z
N MET A 1 -23.78 -16.95 0.06
CA MET A 1 -22.56 -16.55 0.79
C MET A 1 -21.25 -16.96 0.10
N ALA A 2 -21.18 -18.09 -0.62
CA ALA A 2 -19.96 -18.51 -1.33
C ALA A 2 -19.51 -17.57 -2.48
N SER A 3 -20.45 -16.91 -3.18
CA SER A 3 -20.12 -16.05 -4.33
C SER A 3 -19.31 -14.80 -3.95
N VAL A 4 -19.67 -14.14 -2.85
CA VAL A 4 -19.03 -12.91 -2.36
C VAL A 4 -17.55 -13.16 -2.04
N HIS A 5 -17.23 -14.30 -1.44
CA HIS A 5 -15.86 -14.66 -1.10
C HIS A 5 -15.02 -14.96 -2.36
N THR A 6 -15.60 -15.66 -3.34
CA THR A 6 -14.92 -15.90 -4.63
C THR A 6 -14.69 -14.63 -5.43
N ASP A 7 -15.60 -13.65 -5.34
CA ASP A 7 -15.47 -12.36 -6.03
C ASP A 7 -14.41 -11.48 -5.37
N LEU A 8 -14.32 -11.49 -4.04
CA LEU A 8 -13.25 -10.80 -3.30
C LEU A 8 -11.87 -11.34 -3.69
N ILE A 9 -11.71 -12.67 -3.74
CA ILE A 9 -10.45 -13.32 -4.15
C ILE A 9 -10.09 -12.96 -5.60
N ARG A 10 -11.08 -12.96 -6.53
CA ARG A 10 -10.85 -12.54 -7.92
C ARG A 10 -10.39 -11.09 -8.01
N ARG A 11 -11.04 -10.18 -7.27
CA ARG A 11 -10.71 -8.76 -7.25
C ARG A 11 -9.29 -8.55 -6.71
N HIS A 12 -8.96 -9.24 -5.62
CA HIS A 12 -7.63 -9.18 -5.02
C HIS A 12 -6.53 -9.66 -5.99
N ARG A 13 -6.72 -10.81 -6.64
CA ARG A 13 -5.78 -11.30 -7.67
C ARG A 13 -5.61 -10.32 -8.83
N ARG A 14 -6.69 -9.66 -9.27
CA ARG A 14 -6.62 -8.65 -10.34
C ARG A 14 -5.76 -7.46 -9.93
N ILE A 15 -5.92 -6.96 -8.71
CA ILE A 15 -5.13 -5.85 -8.16
C ILE A 15 -3.65 -6.24 -8.09
N LEU A 16 -3.34 -7.42 -7.55
CA LEU A 16 -1.97 -7.92 -7.46
C LEU A 16 -1.32 -8.05 -8.84
N ARG A 17 -2.05 -8.52 -9.87
CA ARG A 17 -1.52 -8.60 -11.25
C ARG A 17 -1.15 -7.22 -11.78
N GLN A 18 -2.01 -6.23 -11.57
CA GLN A 18 -1.75 -4.86 -12.02
C GLN A 18 -0.54 -4.24 -11.30
N ARG A 19 -0.44 -4.45 -9.98
CA ARG A 19 0.71 -3.97 -9.19
C ARG A 19 2.01 -4.67 -9.58
N LEU A 20 1.98 -5.98 -9.81
CA LEU A 20 3.12 -6.76 -10.26
C LEU A 20 3.61 -6.31 -11.64
N LYS A 21 2.68 -6.01 -12.56
CA LYS A 21 3.01 -5.48 -13.87
C LYS A 21 3.79 -4.17 -13.76
N LYS A 22 3.28 -3.21 -12.96
CA LYS A 22 3.98 -1.93 -12.72
C LYS A 22 5.35 -2.12 -12.10
N LEU A 23 5.48 -3.02 -11.12
CA LEU A 23 6.76 -3.33 -10.49
C LEU A 23 7.76 -3.95 -11.46
N ASN A 24 7.30 -4.87 -12.31
CA ASN A 24 8.09 -5.47 -13.37
C ASN A 24 8.60 -4.43 -14.38
N GLU A 25 7.71 -3.54 -14.82
CA GLU A 25 8.05 -2.43 -15.73
C GLU A 25 9.08 -1.49 -15.10
N ARG A 26 8.88 -1.08 -13.84
CA ARG A 26 9.76 -0.14 -13.14
C ARG A 26 11.15 -0.72 -12.88
N ASN A 27 11.23 -1.97 -12.45
CA ASN A 27 12.49 -2.58 -12.00
C ASN A 27 13.16 -3.43 -13.08
N GLY A 28 12.62 -3.49 -14.30
CA GLY A 28 13.12 -4.38 -15.36
C GLY A 28 13.01 -5.87 -14.99
N THR A 29 12.08 -6.24 -14.12
CA THR A 29 11.91 -7.61 -13.61
C THR A 29 10.82 -8.37 -14.37
N ARG A 30 10.78 -9.70 -14.20
CA ARG A 30 9.80 -10.58 -14.86
C ARG A 30 9.09 -11.51 -13.87
N TYR A 31 8.75 -10.98 -12.70
CA TYR A 31 8.08 -11.74 -11.67
C TYR A 31 6.66 -12.16 -12.10
N ARG A 32 6.21 -13.32 -11.62
CA ARG A 32 4.86 -13.86 -11.88
C ARG A 32 4.12 -14.09 -10.56
N LEU A 33 2.81 -13.86 -10.53
CA LEU A 33 2.01 -14.25 -9.38
C LEU A 33 2.04 -15.76 -9.21
N GLY A 34 2.17 -16.24 -7.97
CA GLY A 34 2.36 -17.66 -7.65
C GLY A 34 3.81 -18.14 -7.77
N GLN A 35 4.75 -17.29 -8.21
CA GLN A 35 6.17 -17.57 -8.03
C GLN A 35 6.53 -17.46 -6.55
N LYS A 36 7.40 -18.37 -6.09
CA LYS A 36 7.82 -18.43 -4.68
C LYS A 36 8.29 -17.05 -4.21
N ASN A 37 7.81 -16.64 -3.04
CA ASN A 37 8.15 -15.39 -2.33
C ASN A 37 7.65 -14.07 -2.95
N ILE A 38 6.97 -14.07 -4.11
CA ILE A 38 6.43 -12.83 -4.67
C ILE A 38 5.30 -12.26 -3.81
N ASP A 39 4.45 -13.13 -3.26
CA ASP A 39 3.39 -12.69 -2.35
C ASP A 39 3.98 -12.05 -1.09
N LEU A 40 5.11 -12.58 -0.59
CA LEU A 40 5.83 -12.01 0.56
C LEU A 40 6.35 -10.60 0.27
N LEU A 41 6.82 -10.33 -0.95
CA LEU A 41 7.23 -8.98 -1.35
C LEU A 41 6.07 -7.98 -1.29
N PHE A 42 4.87 -8.38 -1.70
CA PHE A 42 3.68 -7.54 -1.59
C PHE A 42 3.28 -7.30 -0.13
N TYR A 43 3.31 -8.33 0.71
CA TYR A 43 3.05 -8.18 2.14
C TYR A 43 4.07 -7.29 2.82
N LEU A 44 5.37 -7.45 2.51
CA LEU A 44 6.43 -6.61 3.07
C LEU A 44 6.26 -5.15 2.67
N ASN A 45 5.92 -4.88 1.41
CA ASN A 45 5.65 -3.52 0.94
C ASN A 45 4.41 -2.92 1.62
N TYR A 46 3.38 -3.72 1.87
CA TYR A 46 2.20 -3.28 2.62
C TYR A 46 2.55 -2.95 4.08
N ILE A 47 3.34 -3.79 4.76
CA ILE A 47 3.78 -3.54 6.14
C ILE A 47 4.61 -2.26 6.21
N ARG A 48 5.56 -2.07 5.30
CA ARG A 48 6.38 -0.84 5.21
C ARG A 48 5.51 0.41 4.99
N PHE A 49 4.50 0.31 4.14
CA PHE A 49 3.55 1.41 3.94
C PHE A 49 2.76 1.71 5.22
N ALA A 50 2.26 0.68 5.91
CA ALA A 50 1.51 0.85 7.15
C ALA A 50 2.35 1.48 8.26
N GLU A 51 3.63 1.10 8.37
CA GLU A 51 4.58 1.69 9.31
C GLU A 51 4.86 3.17 9.01
N ALA A 52 5.09 3.51 7.73
CA ALA A 52 5.27 4.90 7.30
C ALA A 52 4.01 5.73 7.59
N LEU A 53 2.83 5.18 7.32
CA LEU A 53 1.54 5.81 7.60
C LEU A 53 1.34 6.08 9.09
N ALA A 54 1.62 5.09 9.95
CA ALA A 54 1.49 5.22 11.39
C ALA A 54 2.47 6.25 11.96
N THR A 55 3.71 6.24 11.47
CA THR A 55 4.74 7.21 11.88
C THR A 55 4.30 8.63 11.54
N LYS A 56 3.79 8.85 10.33
CA LYS A 56 3.36 10.17 9.87
C LYS A 56 2.09 10.64 10.57
N ALA A 57 1.10 9.76 10.75
CA ALA A 57 -0.12 10.09 11.49
C ALA A 57 0.19 10.50 12.94
N LYS A 58 1.17 9.85 13.56
CA LYS A 58 1.68 10.25 14.88
C LYS A 58 2.36 11.62 14.85
N GLN A 59 3.17 11.92 13.83
CA GLN A 59 3.80 13.24 13.68
C GLN A 59 2.74 14.34 13.52
N MET A 60 1.72 14.12 12.69
CA MET A 60 0.62 15.07 12.51
C MET A 60 -0.13 15.32 13.82
N ALA A 61 -0.47 14.25 14.55
CA ALA A 61 -1.09 14.37 15.86
C ALA A 61 -0.26 15.21 16.84
N VAL A 62 1.07 15.05 16.83
CA VAL A 62 1.99 15.86 17.67
C VAL A 62 2.01 17.32 17.22
N ILE A 63 2.05 17.59 15.92
CA ILE A 63 2.06 18.96 15.37
C ILE A 63 0.77 19.70 15.72
N GLU A 64 -0.37 19.01 15.67
CA GLU A 64 -1.69 19.55 16.02
C GLU A 64 -1.94 19.63 17.54
N GLY A 65 -1.00 19.17 18.36
CA GLY A 65 -1.16 19.14 19.82
C GLY A 65 -2.23 18.14 20.29
N SER A 66 -2.56 17.15 19.47
CA SER A 66 -3.54 16.12 19.80
C SER A 66 -2.94 15.07 20.74
N SER A 67 -3.70 14.68 21.77
CA SER A 67 -3.30 13.65 22.73
C SER A 67 -3.32 12.24 22.14
N GLU A 68 -4.04 12.04 21.03
CA GLU A 68 -4.24 10.74 20.39
C GLU A 68 -4.24 10.85 18.86
N VAL A 69 -3.94 9.73 18.20
CA VAL A 69 -3.99 9.68 16.73
C VAL A 69 -5.43 9.46 16.27
N MET A 70 -6.12 10.56 15.96
CA MET A 70 -7.48 10.57 15.42
C MET A 70 -7.55 10.20 13.94
N HIS A 71 -8.77 9.90 13.48
CA HIS A 71 -9.04 9.52 12.09
C HIS A 71 -8.52 10.52 11.06
N GLN A 72 -8.62 11.83 11.34
CA GLN A 72 -8.15 12.89 10.45
C GLN A 72 -6.64 12.77 10.15
N HIS A 73 -5.81 12.49 11.16
CA HIS A 73 -4.37 12.37 10.97
C HIS A 73 -4.03 11.18 10.05
N TRP A 74 -4.80 10.08 10.14
CA TRP A 74 -4.64 8.94 9.24
C TRP A 74 -5.03 9.27 7.80
N GLN A 75 -6.13 10.01 7.61
CA GLN A 75 -6.56 10.44 6.28
C GLN A 75 -5.55 11.37 5.63
N GLU A 76 -5.11 12.41 6.35
CA GLU A 76 -4.19 13.41 5.82
C GLU A 76 -2.81 12.81 5.55
N SER A 77 -2.25 12.05 6.50
CA SER A 77 -1.00 11.32 6.29
C SER A 77 -1.09 10.32 5.13
N GLY A 78 -2.26 9.68 4.97
CA GLY A 78 -2.51 8.75 3.87
C GLY A 78 -2.48 9.44 2.52
N ASN A 79 -3.16 10.58 2.38
CA ASN A 79 -3.17 11.37 1.15
C ASN A 79 -1.75 11.84 0.79
N GLU A 80 -1.03 12.41 1.75
CA GLU A 80 0.31 12.94 1.52
C GLU A 80 1.34 11.84 1.17
N LEU A 81 1.26 10.68 1.82
CA LEU A 81 2.12 9.54 1.48
C LEU A 81 1.80 9.02 0.09
N LEU A 82 0.52 8.87 -0.26
CA LEU A 82 0.13 8.40 -1.58
C LEU A 82 0.56 9.38 -2.68
N GLU A 83 0.49 10.68 -2.44
CA GLU A 83 1.01 11.71 -3.35
C GLU A 83 2.52 11.62 -3.51
N THR A 84 3.26 11.47 -2.39
CA THR A 84 4.71 11.30 -2.41
C THR A 84 5.11 10.07 -3.23
N PHE A 85 4.47 8.92 -2.96
CA PHE A 85 4.68 7.72 -3.76
C PHE A 85 4.28 7.93 -5.22
N ALA A 86 3.16 8.60 -5.52
CA ALA A 86 2.75 8.86 -6.90
C ALA A 86 3.74 9.74 -7.66
N ASN A 87 4.33 10.74 -6.99
CA ASN A 87 5.29 11.67 -7.56
C ASN A 87 6.69 11.05 -7.71
N GLU A 88 7.15 10.25 -6.75
CA GLU A 88 8.39 9.45 -6.87
C GLU A 88 8.31 8.36 -7.95
N ASN A 89 7.10 8.01 -8.41
CA ASN A 89 6.86 7.06 -9.51
C ASN A 89 6.66 7.76 -10.88
N ARG A 90 6.80 9.09 -10.97
CA ARG A 90 6.64 9.89 -12.21
C ARG A 90 7.96 10.35 -12.84
N LEU A 91 9.10 10.02 -12.24
CA LEU A 91 10.46 10.23 -12.76
C LEU A 91 11.09 8.87 -13.13
#